data_AF-A0AAW4UDD0-F1
#
_entry.id   AF-A0AAW4UDD0-F1
#
_cell.length_a   1.000
_cell.length_b   1.000
_cell.length_c   1.000
_cell.angle_alpha   90.00
_cell.angle_beta   90.00
_cell.angle_gamma   90.00
#
_symmetry.space_group_name_H-M   'P 1'
#
loop_
_entity.id
_entity.type
_entity.pdbx_description
1 polymer ?
#
loop_
_entity_poly.entity_id
_entity_poly.type
_entity_poly.pdbx_seq_one_letter_code
_entity_poly.pdbx_strand_id
1 'polypeptide(L)' 'MAENENGWWYVRTNGKVNFNYEGVVQNKNGWWYLKNGKVDFDKKMIFTDPKTGFIYNVINGKATIIKQKDEWELPVL' A
#
# COMPACT_ATOMS: atom_id res chain seq x y z
N MET A 1 -8.35 -2.66 7.48
CA MET A 1 -7.22 -2.50 8.43
C MET A 1 -7.78 -2.39 9.83
N ALA A 2 -7.01 -2.79 10.84
CA ALA A 2 -7.36 -2.65 12.25
C ALA A 2 -6.19 -2.01 13.02
N GLU A 3 -6.50 -1.26 14.07
CA GLU A 3 -5.53 -0.61 14.95
C GLU A 3 -5.44 -1.35 16.29
N ASN A 4 -4.24 -1.42 16.84
CA ASN A 4 -3.99 -1.71 18.24
C ASN A 4 -2.85 -0.81 18.76
N GLU A 5 -2.41 -1.01 20.00
CA GLU A 5 -1.29 -0.27 20.61
C GLU A 5 0.02 -0.36 19.80
N ASN A 6 0.17 -1.41 18.99
CA ASN A 6 1.34 -1.65 18.15
C ASN A 6 1.20 -1.06 16.75
N GLY A 7 0.10 -0.36 16.44
CA GLY A 7 -0.13 0.35 15.19
C GLY A 7 -1.24 -0.24 14.31
N TRP A 8 -1.17 0.06 13.01
CA TRP A 8 -2.21 -0.28 12.03
C TRP A 8 -1.80 -1.48 11.19
N TRP A 9 -2.67 -2.49 11.11
CA TRP A 9 -2.39 -3.77 10.49
C TRP A 9 -3.36 -4.14 9.37
N TYR A 10 -2.85 -4.84 8.36
CA TYR A 10 -3.68 -5.50 7.35
C TYR A 10 -4.26 -6.81 7.89
N VAL A 11 -5.59 -6.89 7.86
CA VAL A 11 -6.38 -8.02 8.36
C VAL A 11 -7.15 -8.61 7.19
N ARG A 12 -7.02 -9.92 6.98
CA ARG A 12 -7.75 -10.66 5.94
C ARG A 12 -9.23 -10.81 6.31
N THR A 13 -10.05 -11.28 5.37
CA THR A 13 -11.48 -11.56 5.57
C THR A 13 -11.76 -12.57 6.68
N ASN A 14 -10.82 -13.45 7.01
CA ASN A 14 -10.93 -14.40 8.11
C ASN A 14 -10.52 -13.81 9.49
N GLY A 15 -10.35 -12.49 9.59
CA GLY A 15 -10.04 -11.79 10.84
C GLY A 15 -8.58 -11.89 11.30
N LYS A 16 -7.69 -12.53 10.52
CA LYS A 16 -6.28 -12.69 10.89
C LYS A 16 -5.39 -11.61 10.27
N VAL A 17 -4.43 -11.11 11.04
CA VAL A 17 -3.35 -10.26 10.53
C VAL A 17 -2.55 -11.05 9.50
N ASN A 18 -2.19 -10.40 8.39
CA ASN A 18 -1.27 -10.97 7.41
C ASN A 18 0.08 -10.26 7.50
N PHE A 19 1.00 -10.85 8.26
CA PHE A 19 2.37 -10.34 8.43
C PHE A 19 3.22 -10.40 7.15
N ASN A 20 2.77 -11.10 6.11
CA ASN A 20 3.45 -11.16 4.82
C ASN A 20 2.89 -10.15 3.81
N TYR A 21 1.97 -9.27 4.22
CA TYR A 21 1.43 -8.27 3.31
C TYR A 21 2.42 -7.11 3.13
N GLU A 22 2.73 -6.80 1.88
CA GLU A 22 3.41 -5.56 1.47
C GLU A 22 2.60 -4.93 0.34
N GLY A 23 2.30 -3.63 0.46
CA GLY A 23 1.50 -2.91 -0.52
C GLY A 23 0.72 -1.74 0.06
N VAL A 24 -0.13 -1.12 -0.77
CA VAL A 24 -0.94 0.03 -0.38
C VAL A 24 -2.39 -0.41 -0.12
N VAL A 25 -2.94 -0.01 1.03
CA VAL A 25 -4.31 -0.34 1.46
C VAL A 25 -5.06 0.91 1.87
N GLN A 26 -6.35 0.97 1.52
CA GLN A 26 -7.24 2.05 1.95
C GLN A 26 -7.94 1.73 3.28
N ASN A 27 -8.12 2.76 4.12
CA ASN A 27 -9.14 2.81 5.17
C ASN A 27 -9.90 4.14 5.10
N LYS A 28 -10.79 4.40 6.07
CA LYS A 28 -11.53 5.66 6.18
C LYS A 28 -10.65 6.92 6.24
N ASN A 29 -9.39 6.78 6.64
CA ASN A 29 -8.45 7.90 6.74
C ASN A 29 -7.65 8.10 5.44
N GLY A 30 -7.74 7.21 4.45
CA GLY A 30 -7.04 7.29 3.17
C GLY A 30 -6.20 6.06 2.85
N TRP A 31 -5.22 6.22 1.97
CA TRP A 31 -4.32 5.14 1.51
C TRP A 31 -3.00 5.14 2.30
N TRP A 32 -2.51 3.95 2.62
CA TRP A 32 -1.33 3.75 3.44
C TRP A 32 -0.47 2.63 2.87
N TYR A 33 0.84 2.83 2.86
CA TYR A 33 1.80 1.77 2.54
C TYR A 33 2.07 0.93 3.78
N LEU A 34 1.99 -0.39 3.60
CA LEU A 34 2.25 -1.38 4.63
C LEU A 34 3.45 -2.23 4.23
N LYS A 35 4.27 -2.54 5.23
CA LYS A 35 5.37 -3.51 5.15
C LYS A 35 5.25 -4.47 6.32
N ASN A 36 5.46 -5.77 6.04
CA ASN A 36 5.27 -6.84 7.03
C ASN A 36 3.88 -6.81 7.71
N GLY A 37 2.85 -6.44 6.94
CA GLY A 37 1.48 -6.34 7.41
C GLY A 37 1.15 -5.11 8.25
N LYS A 38 2.10 -4.22 8.55
CA LYS A 38 1.92 -3.02 9.37
C LYS A 38 2.12 -1.75 8.55
N VAL A 39 1.40 -0.67 8.86
CA VAL A 39 1.68 0.66 8.30
C VAL A 39 3.10 1.09 8.71
N ASP A 40 3.89 1.47 7.71
CA ASP A 40 5.24 1.98 7.89
C ASP A 40 5.21 3.52 7.83
N PHE A 41 5.04 4.16 8.98
CA PHE A 41 4.91 5.62 9.10
C PHE A 41 6.19 6.39 8.79
N ASP A 42 7.33 5.72 8.70
CA ASP A 42 8.60 6.34 8.35
C ASP A 42 8.88 6.21 6.84
N LYS A 43 8.00 5.52 6.10
CA LYS A 43 8.25 5.25 4.69
C LYS A 43 8.12 6.49 3.83
N LYS A 44 9.15 6.73 3.01
CA LYS A 44 9.15 7.66 1.89
C LYS A 44 9.65 6.98 0.61
N MET A 45 8.83 6.89 -0.43
CA MET A 45 9.20 6.27 -1.71
C MET A 45 8.19 6.57 -2.83
N ILE A 46 8.56 6.27 -4.07
CA ILE A 46 7.58 5.99 -5.14
C ILE A 46 7.32 4.49 -5.15
N PHE A 47 6.06 4.09 -5.00
CA PHE A 47 5.65 2.68 -5.00
C PHE A 47 4.76 2.39 -6.21
N THR A 48 5.15 1.43 -7.03
CA THR A 48 4.32 0.88 -8.10
C THR A 48 3.69 -0.41 -7.58
N ASP A 49 2.37 -0.46 -7.48
CA ASP A 49 1.66 -1.69 -7.14
C ASP A 49 1.73 -2.64 -8.34
N PRO A 50 2.42 -3.79 -8.22
CA PRO A 50 2.58 -4.74 -9.32
C PRO A 50 1.27 -5.40 -9.74
N LYS A 51 0.21 -5.35 -8.91
CA LYS A 51 -1.09 -5.97 -9.21
C LYS A 51 -1.99 -5.06 -10.03
N THR A 52 -1.94 -3.77 -9.77
CA THR A 52 -2.89 -2.79 -10.32
C THR A 52 -2.24 -1.78 -11.28
N GLY A 53 -0.90 -1.71 -11.28
CA GLY A 53 -0.15 -0.71 -12.05
C GLY A 53 -0.23 0.70 -11.49
N PHE A 54 -0.94 0.93 -10.37
CA PHE A 54 -0.99 2.25 -9.73
C PHE A 54 0.37 2.63 -9.16
N ILE A 55 0.74 3.88 -9.37
CA ILE A 55 1.97 4.47 -8.88
C ILE A 55 1.60 5.48 -7.81
N TYR A 56 2.17 5.30 -6.63
CA TYR A 56 1.90 6.08 -5.44
C TYR A 56 3.13 6.89 -5.03
N ASN A 57 2.92 8.15 -4.65
CA ASN A 57 3.85 8.86 -3.79
C ASN A 57 3.58 8.45 -2.35
N VAL A 58 4.54 7.84 -1.68
CA VAL A 58 4.45 7.49 -0.26
C VAL A 58 5.30 8.47 0.54
N ILE A 59 4.68 9.17 1.48
CA ILE A 59 5.36 10.09 2.41
C ILE A 59 4.80 9.84 3.82
N ASN A 60 5.67 9.56 4.77
CA ASN A 60 5.33 9.19 6.14
C ASN A 60 4.26 8.06 6.19
N GLY A 61 4.44 7.06 5.33
CA GLY A 61 3.48 5.95 5.14
C GLY A 61 2.19 6.30 4.40
N LYS A 62 1.84 7.59 4.25
CA LYS A 62 0.66 8.03 3.51
C LYS A 62 0.90 7.87 2.01
N ALA A 63 -0.03 7.22 1.31
CA ALA A 63 0.04 7.05 -0.13
C ALA A 63 -0.93 7.99 -0.86
N THR A 64 -0.46 8.61 -1.93
CA THR A 64 -1.26 9.39 -2.88
C THR A 64 -1.01 8.87 -4.29
N ILE A 65 -2.07 8.61 -5.05
CA ILE A 65 -1.94 8.16 -6.44
C ILE A 65 -1.31 9.29 -7.27
N ILE A 66 -0.25 8.98 -8.01
CA ILE A 66 0.38 9.88 -9.00
C ILE A 66 -0.17 9.57 -10.38
N LYS A 67 -0.22 8.28 -10.76
CA LYS A 67 -0.72 7.80 -12.05
C LYS A 67 -1.10 6.32 -11.97
N GLN A 68 -1.81 5.84 -12.97
CA GLN A 68 -1.91 4.42 -13.28
C GLN A 68 -1.04 4.16 -14.51
N LYS A 69 -0.27 3.06 -14.53
CA LYS A 69 0.35 2.63 -15.79
C LYS A 69 -0.78 2.17 -16.71
N ASP A 70 -0.96 2.82 -17.85
CA ASP A 70 -1.90 2.37 -18.86
C ASP A 70 -1.40 1.06 -19.49
N GLU A 71 -2.29 0.08 -19.66
CA GLU A 71 -1.97 -1.24 -20.23
C GLU A 71 -1.46 -1.15 -21.69
N TRP A 72 -1.61 0.01 -22.33
CA TRP A 72 -1.23 0.28 -23.73
C TRP A 72 0.19 0.84 -23.89
N GLU A 73 0.90 1.16 -22.80
CA GLU A 73 2.34 1.45 -22.84
C GLU A 73 3.14 0.13 -22.90
N LEU A 74 3.05 -0.57 -24.03
CA LEU A 74 3.86 -1.76 -24.29
C LEU A 74 5.36 -1.39 -24.31
N PRO A 75 6.25 -2.23 -23.75
CA PRO A 75 7.67 -2.07 -24.02
C PRO A 75 7.87 -2.22 -25.53
N VAL A 76 8.44 -1.20 -26.18
CA VAL A 76 8.93 -1.35 -27.55
C VAL A 76 9.97 -2.47 -27.52
N LEU A 77 9.73 -3.53 -28.30
CA LEU A 77 10.64 -4.66 -28.48
C LEU A 77 12.01 -4.19 -29.00
#